data_AF-A0A1Z4V5N8-F1
#
_entry.id   AF-A0A1Z4V5N8-F1
#
_cell.length_a   1.000
_cell.length_b   1.000
_cell.length_c   1.000
_cell.angle_alpha   90.00
_cell.angle_beta   90.00
_cell.angle_gamma   90.00
#
_symmetry.space_group_name_H-M   'P 1'
#
loop_
_entity.id
_entity.type
_entity.pdbx_description
1 polymer ?
#
loop_
_entity_poly.entity_id
_entity_poly.type
_entity_poly.pdbx_seq_one_letter_code
_entity_poly.pdbx_strand_id
1 'polypeptide(L)' 'MLTATHAGIILAPQQRYGIGELMRGVLRLINTKSTQGMQGQIEFLSNWVY' A
#
# COMPACT_ATOMS: atom_id res chain seq x y z
N MET A 1 27.73 -1.09 -0.19
CA MET A 1 26.49 -1.73 0.30
C MET A 1 25.41 -1.53 -0.75
N LEU A 2 24.88 -2.59 -1.33
CA LEU A 2 23.73 -2.50 -2.25
C LEU A 2 22.50 -2.10 -1.43
N THR A 3 22.02 -0.87 -1.58
CA THR A 3 20.74 -0.44 -1.02
C THR A 3 19.64 -1.20 -1.74
N ALA A 4 19.10 -2.25 -1.12
CA ALA A 4 17.95 -2.96 -1.66
C ALA A 4 16.73 -2.03 -1.58
N THR A 5 16.51 -1.25 -2.63
CA THR A 5 15.26 -0.48 -2.79
C THR A 5 14.12 -1.46 -3.02
N HIS A 6 13.16 -1.49 -2.10
CA HIS A 6 11.93 -2.27 -2.26
C HIS A 6 10.93 -1.53 -3.16
N ALA A 7 10.03 -2.27 -3.81
CA ALA A 7 8.98 -1.70 -4.67
C ALA A 7 7.96 -0.82 -3.90
N GLY A 8 7.90 -0.97 -2.57
CA GLY A 8 6.99 -0.26 -1.68
C GLY A 8 6.45 -1.22 -0.63
N ILE A 9 6.07 -0.72 0.56
CA ILE A 9 5.47 -1.52 1.62
C ILE A 9 4.10 -0.93 1.95
N ILE A 10 3.08 -1.79 2.03
CA ILE A 10 1.74 -1.41 2.44
C ILE A 10 1.51 -1.93 3.86
N LEU A 11 1.16 -1.03 4.78
CA LEU A 11 0.83 -1.36 6.16
C LEU A 11 -0.69 -1.29 6.37
N ALA A 12 -1.26 -2.34 6.93
CA ALA A 12 -2.66 -2.39 7.33
C ALA A 12 -2.75 -2.77 8.81
N PRO A 13 -3.64 -2.14 9.61
CA PRO A 13 -3.91 -2.58 10.96
C PRO A 13 -4.43 -4.03 10.95
N GLN A 14 -3.81 -4.88 11.75
CA GLN A 14 -4.17 -6.29 11.84
C GLN A 14 -5.64 -6.46 12.26
N GLN A 15 -6.36 -7.37 11.59
CA GLN A 15 -7.75 -7.76 11.89
C GLN A 15 -8.80 -6.63 11.86
N ARG A 16 -8.49 -5.45 11.32
CA ARG A 16 -9.47 -4.34 11.22
C ARG A 16 -10.28 -4.31 9.92
N TYR A 17 -9.78 -4.91 8.84
CA TYR A 17 -10.43 -4.84 7.54
C TYR A 17 -10.97 -6.21 7.13
N GLY A 18 -12.23 -6.23 6.69
CA GLY A 18 -12.76 -7.34 5.91
C GLY A 18 -12.02 -7.46 4.58
N ILE A 19 -11.99 -8.66 3.99
CA ILE A 19 -11.23 -8.92 2.75
C ILE A 19 -11.62 -7.96 1.60
N GLY A 20 -12.93 -7.67 1.44
CA GLY A 20 -13.40 -6.77 0.40
C GLY A 20 -13.00 -5.31 0.62
N GLU A 21 -12.90 -4.88 1.88
CA GLU A 21 -12.44 -3.53 2.24
C GLU A 21 -10.93 -3.39 2.00
N LEU A 22 -10.17 -4.40 2.42
CA LEU A 22 -8.73 -4.49 2.15
C LEU A 22 -8.45 -4.42 0.64
N MET A 23 -9.12 -5.25 -0.16
CA MET A 23 -8.95 -5.28 -1.61
C MET A 23 -9.32 -3.95 -2.29
N ARG A 24 -10.42 -3.30 -1.85
CA ARG A 24 -10.79 -1.97 -2.37
C ARG A 24 -9.73 -0.92 -2.07
N GLY A 25 -9.17 -0.92 -0.86
CA GLY A 25 -8.08 -0.02 -0.50
C GLY A 25 -6.83 -0.23 -1.37
N VAL A 26 -6.44 -1.49 -1.60
CA VAL A 26 -5.30 -1.82 -2.47
C VAL A 26 -5.55 -1.38 -3.91
N LEU A 27 -6.73 -1.67 -4.45
CA LEU A 27 -7.11 -1.25 -5.81
C LEU A 27 -7.09 0.27 -5.97
N ARG A 28 -7.55 1.03 -4.96
CA ARG A 28 -7.50 2.49 -4.98
C ARG A 28 -6.06 3.02 -4.95
N LEU A 29 -5.20 2.43 -4.11
CA LEU A 29 -3.78 2.78 -4.03
C LEU A 29 -3.08 2.58 -5.37
N ILE A 30 -3.20 1.39 -5.99
CA ILE A 30 -2.49 1.09 -7.26
C ILE A 30 -3.03 1.92 -8.43
N ASN A 31 -4.28 2.38 -8.37
CA ASN A 31 -4.85 3.27 -9.38
C ASN A 31 -4.41 4.75 -9.19
N THR A 32 -3.85 5.10 -8.03
CA THR A 32 -3.45 6.48 -7.70
C THR A 32 -1.94 6.67 -7.74
N LYS A 33 -1.15 5.69 -7.31
CA LYS A 33 0.31 5.77 -7.23
C LYS A 33 0.96 4.92 -8.33
N SER A 34 1.93 5.52 -9.03
CA SER A 34 2.77 4.76 -9.96
C SER A 34 3.77 3.89 -9.21
N THR A 35 4.23 2.81 -9.85
CA THR A 35 5.27 1.93 -9.29
C THR A 35 6.55 2.68 -8.93
N GLN A 36 6.97 3.63 -9.76
CA GLN A 36 8.13 4.48 -9.48
C GLN A 36 7.92 5.35 -8.24
N GLY A 37 6.70 5.90 -8.08
CA GLY A 37 6.33 6.70 -6.92
C GLY A 37 6.23 5.92 -5.61
N MET A 38 6.20 4.58 -5.67
CA MET A 38 6.16 3.71 -4.48
C MET A 38 7.54 3.17 -4.06
N GLN A 39 8.56 3.28 -4.91
CA GLN A 39 9.87 2.70 -4.63
C GLN A 39 10.47 3.32 -3.35
N GLY A 40 10.81 2.47 -2.38
CA GLY A 40 11.33 2.91 -1.08
C GLY A 40 10.30 3.58 -0.15
N GLN A 41 9.02 3.60 -0.52
CA GLN A 41 7.96 4.24 0.27
C GLN A 41 7.18 3.26 1.15
N ILE A 42 6.60 3.78 2.23
CA ILE A 42 5.64 3.10 3.09
C ILE A 42 4.28 3.79 2.92
N GLU A 43 3.24 3.02 2.63
CA GLU A 43 1.87 3.49 2.50
C GLU A 43 0.99 2.83 3.55
N PHE A 44 0.19 3.62 4.26
CA PHE A 44 -0.81 3.08 5.18
C PHE A 44 -2.11 2.83 4.42
N LEU A 45 -2.60 1.58 4.46
CA LEU A 45 -3.84 1.21 3.79
C LEU A 45 -5.04 2.02 4.27
N SER A 46 -5.03 2.51 5.52
CA SER A 46 -6.04 3.42 6.09
C SER A 46 -6.24 4.71 5.30
N ASN A 47 -5.28 5.13 4.48
CA ASN A 47 -5.42 6.31 3.62
C ASN A 47 -6.29 6.05 2.38
N TRP A 48 -6.61 4.77 2.12
CA TRP A 48 -7.22 4.31 0.88
C TRP A 48 -8.56 3.61 1.10
N VAL A 49 -8.86 3.21 2.34
CA VAL A 49 -10.17 2.69 2.76
C VAL A 49 -11.08 3.82 3.26
N TYR A 50 -11.82 4.43 2.34
CA TYR A 50 -12.98 5.31 2.58
C TYR A 50 -13.92 5.23 1.38
#